data_AF-A0A934M4Q9-F1
#
_entry.id   AF-A0A934M4Q9-F1
#
_cell.length_a   1.000
_cell.length_b   1.000
_cell.length_c   1.000
_cell.angle_alpha   90.00
_cell.angle_beta   90.00
_cell.angle_gamma   90.00
#
_symmetry.space_group_name_H-M   'P 1'
#
loop_
_entity.id
_entity.type
_entity.pdbx_description
1 polymer ?
#
loop_
_entity_poly.entity_id
_entity_poly.type
_entity_poly.pdbx_seq_one_letter_code
_entity_poly.pdbx_strand_id
1 'polypeptide(L)'
;MFAIALSTFKEIYRKRIFHIIGILTILYLVLLTVIFSYMGKNSPQNNSMINVIVDLSSTISIVGFYFSSMLIAFLTVMLSIGIVSSELESGTILTILTKPIKRCEYILGKYLGTAILIILYSAILYIAVIIISTVSKISIVETFGVAALVKGFLFFILQPLTILALALYGSTKFKTLNNGILIIAIYILGTIGGVIEQAGAFTNNASLSTIGIISSLISPFEVIYRKMISTIFTSLGSFNFVMGFGMPGNSTTPSAWMMVYVSVYLVFFIFMSIKVFDKKDIG
;
A
#
# COMPACT_ATOMS: atom_id res chain seq x y z
N MET A 1 -21.50 -13.99 -7.39
CA MET A 1 -20.29 -13.34 -6.82
C MET A 1 -19.01 -14.18 -6.90
N PHE A 2 -18.90 -15.34 -6.22
CA PHE A 2 -17.64 -16.13 -6.17
C PHE A 2 -17.09 -16.58 -7.54
N ALA A 3 -17.95 -16.97 -8.48
CA ALA A 3 -17.51 -17.37 -9.82
C ALA A 3 -16.84 -16.23 -10.62
N ILE A 4 -17.33 -14.99 -10.44
CA ILE A 4 -16.75 -13.80 -11.08
C ILE A 4 -15.40 -13.48 -10.43
N ALA A 5 -15.32 -13.54 -9.09
CA ALA A 5 -14.06 -13.34 -8.38
C ALA A 5 -12.97 -14.34 -8.83
N LEU A 6 -13.35 -15.61 -9.03
CA LEU A 6 -12.43 -16.65 -9.49
C LEU A 6 -11.99 -16.46 -10.96
N SER A 7 -12.87 -15.94 -11.82
CA SER A 7 -12.49 -15.64 -13.21
C SER A 7 -11.54 -14.45 -13.28
N THR A 8 -11.82 -13.38 -12.52
CA THR A 8 -10.94 -12.22 -12.40
C THR A 8 -9.57 -12.61 -11.85
N PHE A 9 -9.52 -13.56 -10.90
CA PHE A 9 -8.27 -14.12 -10.38
C PHE A 9 -7.42 -14.75 -11.50
N LYS A 10 -8.03 -15.67 -12.28
CA LYS A 10 -7.35 -16.35 -13.38
C LYS A 10 -6.93 -15.40 -14.50
N GLU A 11 -7.74 -14.38 -14.77
CA GLU A 11 -7.44 -13.36 -15.77
C GLU A 11 -6.19 -12.56 -15.38
N ILE A 12 -6.13 -12.08 -14.13
CA ILE A 12 -5.01 -11.28 -13.64
C ILE A 12 -3.71 -12.08 -13.63
N TYR A 13 -3.75 -13.33 -13.16
CA TYR A 13 -2.57 -14.18 -13.10
C TYR A 13 -1.91 -14.35 -14.47
N ARG A 14 -2.68 -14.37 -15.56
CA ARG A 14 -2.16 -14.52 -16.92
C ARG A 14 -1.61 -13.23 -17.52
N LYS A 15 -1.80 -12.07 -16.88
CA LYS A 15 -1.30 -10.79 -17.41
C LYS A 15 0.23 -10.74 -17.28
N ARG A 16 0.90 -10.31 -18.35
CA ARG A 16 2.37 -10.13 -18.38
C ARG A 16 2.85 -9.19 -17.26
N ILE A 17 2.06 -8.15 -16.96
CA ILE A 17 2.39 -7.16 -15.93
C ILE A 17 2.57 -7.79 -14.54
N PHE A 18 1.76 -8.80 -14.19
CA PHE A 18 1.85 -9.48 -12.91
C PHE A 18 3.19 -10.23 -12.78
N HIS A 19 3.61 -10.92 -13.84
CA HIS A 19 4.90 -11.62 -13.87
C HIS A 19 6.09 -10.65 -13.83
N ILE A 20 6.02 -9.54 -14.56
CA ILE A 20 7.08 -8.52 -14.56
C ILE A 20 7.26 -7.93 -13.17
N ILE A 21 6.17 -7.58 -12.48
CA ILE A 21 6.24 -7.05 -11.11
C ILE A 21 6.71 -8.14 -10.13
N GLY A 22 6.32 -9.39 -10.34
CA GLY A 22 6.85 -10.54 -9.58
C GLY A 22 8.36 -10.67 -9.68
N ILE A 23 8.91 -10.57 -10.91
CA ILE A 23 10.37 -10.58 -11.14
C ILE A 23 11.05 -9.38 -10.45
N LEU A 24 10.49 -8.18 -10.62
CA LEU A 24 11.00 -6.97 -9.97
C LEU A 24 11.02 -7.12 -8.44
N THR A 25 10.02 -7.82 -7.89
CA THR A 25 9.90 -8.06 -6.45
C THR A 25 10.90 -9.07 -5.94
N ILE A 26 11.17 -10.12 -6.70
CA ILE A 26 12.26 -11.06 -6.40
C ILE A 26 13.61 -10.32 -6.41
N LEU A 27 13.85 -9.49 -7.43
CA LEU A 27 15.07 -8.67 -7.52
C LEU A 27 15.21 -7.75 -6.31
N TYR A 28 14.11 -7.09 -5.91
CA TYR A 28 14.05 -6.25 -4.72
C TYR A 28 14.36 -7.04 -3.44
N LEU A 29 13.77 -8.23 -3.25
CA LEU A 29 14.02 -9.06 -2.07
C LEU A 29 15.48 -9.56 -2.01
N VAL A 30 16.08 -9.89 -3.15
CA VAL A 30 17.51 -10.22 -3.24
C VAL A 30 18.36 -9.03 -2.81
N LEU A 31 18.08 -7.84 -3.35
CA LEU A 31 18.79 -6.61 -2.99
C LEU A 31 18.64 -6.30 -1.50
N LEU A 32 17.44 -6.43 -0.94
CA LEU A 32 17.17 -6.27 0.48
C LEU A 32 18.02 -7.26 1.31
N THR A 33 18.03 -8.54 0.94
CA THR A 33 18.81 -9.58 1.63
C THR A 33 20.30 -9.25 1.62
N VAL A 34 20.82 -8.78 0.48
CA VAL A 34 22.23 -8.36 0.34
C VAL A 34 22.54 -7.21 1.30
N ILE A 35 21.73 -6.14 1.30
CA ILE A 35 21.91 -4.98 2.21
C ILE A 35 21.97 -5.43 3.67
N PHE A 36 20.98 -6.21 4.10
CA PHE A 36 20.90 -6.70 5.48
C PHE A 36 22.10 -7.58 5.86
N SER A 37 22.57 -8.44 4.94
CA SER A 37 23.71 -9.31 5.19
C SER A 37 25.04 -8.56 5.37
N TYR A 38 25.24 -7.45 4.64
CA TYR A 38 26.44 -6.61 4.79
C TYR A 38 26.44 -5.85 6.12
N MET A 39 25.26 -5.40 6.58
CA MET A 39 25.15 -4.74 7.88
C MET A 39 25.38 -5.69 9.05
N GLY A 40 24.81 -6.91 9.00
CA GLY A 40 24.95 -7.88 10.08
C GLY A 40 26.39 -8.37 10.30
N LYS A 41 27.23 -8.37 9.26
CA LYS A 41 28.65 -8.80 9.34
C LYS A 41 29.58 -7.76 9.95
N ASN A 42 29.25 -6.47 9.85
CA ASN A 42 30.09 -5.36 10.30
C ASN A 42 29.69 -4.86 11.69
N SER A 43 29.29 -5.77 12.60
CA SER A 43 28.81 -5.41 13.94
C SER A 43 29.94 -5.52 14.99
N PRO A 44 30.73 -4.46 15.25
CA PRO A 44 31.79 -4.48 16.25
C PRO A 44 31.23 -4.61 17.67
N GLN A 45 31.90 -5.41 18.48
CA GLN A 45 31.53 -5.87 19.83
C GLN A 45 31.65 -4.79 20.93
N ASN A 46 31.50 -3.51 20.58
CA ASN A 46 31.65 -2.38 21.51
C ASN A 46 30.28 -1.80 21.88
N ASN A 47 29.94 -1.70 23.17
CA ASN A 47 28.58 -1.40 23.65
C ASN A 47 27.99 -0.07 23.13
N SER A 48 28.81 0.94 22.80
CA SER A 48 28.33 2.21 22.20
C SER A 48 28.03 2.09 20.70
N MET A 49 28.74 1.21 19.98
CA MET A 49 28.49 0.91 18.56
C MET A 49 27.25 0.03 18.38
N ILE A 50 26.93 -0.83 19.35
CA ILE A 50 25.75 -1.72 19.30
C ILE A 50 24.46 -0.91 19.15
N ASN A 51 24.28 0.20 19.89
CA ASN A 51 23.10 1.05 19.75
C ASN A 51 23.03 1.72 18.37
N VAL A 52 24.16 2.19 17.82
CA VAL A 52 24.22 2.78 16.48
C VAL A 52 23.87 1.75 15.40
N ILE A 53 24.30 0.50 15.56
CA ILE A 53 24.01 -0.59 14.61
C ILE A 53 22.54 -1.00 14.69
N VAL A 54 21.95 -1.03 15.89
CA VAL A 54 20.51 -1.26 16.09
C VAL A 54 19.69 -0.14 15.41
N ASP A 55 20.07 1.11 15.57
CA ASP A 55 19.41 2.25 14.91
C ASP A 55 19.51 2.19 13.38
N LEU A 56 20.70 1.88 12.84
CA LEU A 56 20.86 1.71 11.40
C LEU A 56 20.03 0.54 10.87
N SER A 57 20.01 -0.58 11.59
CA SER A 57 19.28 -1.78 11.17
C SER A 57 17.77 -1.59 11.11
N SER A 58 17.24 -0.80 12.05
CA SER A 58 15.84 -0.42 12.05
C SER A 58 15.50 0.56 10.93
N THR A 59 16.39 1.52 10.66
CA THR A 59 16.27 2.47 9.54
C THR A 59 16.18 1.73 8.20
N ILE A 60 17.06 0.75 7.96
CA ILE A 60 17.03 -0.08 6.75
C ILE A 60 15.73 -0.91 6.65
N SER A 61 15.25 -1.44 7.78
CA SER A 61 13.99 -2.20 7.81
C SER A 61 12.79 -1.33 7.45
N ILE A 62 12.75 -0.10 7.95
CA ILE A 62 11.70 0.85 7.62
C ILE A 62 11.75 1.23 6.14
N VAL A 63 12.94 1.52 5.60
CA VAL A 63 13.12 1.78 4.15
C VAL A 63 12.68 0.57 3.33
N GLY A 64 12.99 -0.65 3.78
CA GLY A 64 12.50 -1.89 3.19
C GLY A 64 10.98 -1.93 3.11
N PHE A 65 10.29 -1.73 4.23
CA PHE A 65 8.83 -1.66 4.23
C PHE A 65 8.26 -0.55 3.34
N TYR A 66 8.95 0.58 3.19
CA TYR A 66 8.54 1.66 2.28
C TYR A 66 8.59 1.21 0.82
N PHE A 67 9.71 0.63 0.38
CA PHE A 67 9.81 0.10 -0.99
C PHE A 67 8.79 -1.01 -1.25
N SER A 68 8.55 -1.87 -0.27
CA SER A 68 7.52 -2.91 -0.35
C SER A 68 6.12 -2.31 -0.52
N SER A 69 5.77 -1.27 0.25
CA SER A 69 4.47 -0.60 0.12
C SER A 69 4.31 0.10 -1.24
N MET A 70 5.37 0.73 -1.76
CA MET A 70 5.37 1.31 -3.10
C MET A 70 5.19 0.26 -4.21
N LEU A 71 5.87 -0.89 -4.11
CA LEU A 71 5.72 -1.98 -5.08
C LEU A 71 4.28 -2.53 -5.11
N ILE A 72 3.68 -2.72 -3.94
CA ILE A 72 2.31 -3.21 -3.83
C ILE A 72 1.32 -2.15 -4.32
N ALA A 73 1.54 -0.88 -4.00
CA ALA A 73 0.72 0.20 -4.53
C ALA A 73 0.80 0.23 -6.06
N PHE A 74 1.99 0.14 -6.63
CA PHE A 74 2.18 0.10 -8.09
C PHE A 74 1.47 -1.09 -8.73
N LEU A 75 1.63 -2.29 -8.17
CA LEU A 75 0.92 -3.50 -8.61
C LEU A 75 -0.60 -3.30 -8.55
N THR A 76 -1.09 -2.77 -7.43
CA THR A 76 -2.51 -2.51 -7.23
C THR A 76 -3.04 -1.56 -8.28
N VAL A 77 -2.36 -0.45 -8.53
CA VAL A 77 -2.73 0.52 -9.56
C VAL A 77 -2.76 -0.17 -10.93
N MET A 78 -1.68 -0.82 -11.35
CA MET A 78 -1.62 -1.49 -12.67
C MET A 78 -2.71 -2.55 -12.88
N LEU A 79 -3.05 -3.31 -11.84
CA LEU A 79 -4.11 -4.32 -11.92
C LEU A 79 -5.50 -3.71 -11.90
N SER A 80 -5.67 -2.54 -11.28
CA SER A 80 -6.99 -1.96 -11.00
C SER A 80 -7.49 -0.97 -12.04
N ILE A 81 -6.58 -0.29 -12.75
CA ILE A 81 -6.92 0.79 -13.70
C ILE A 81 -7.96 0.37 -14.73
N GLY A 82 -7.85 -0.85 -15.25
CA GLY A 82 -8.71 -1.40 -16.29
C GLY A 82 -9.81 -2.34 -15.81
N ILE A 83 -10.05 -2.48 -14.50
CA ILE A 83 -10.95 -3.54 -13.98
C ILE A 83 -12.32 -3.52 -14.65
N VAL A 84 -12.93 -2.34 -14.86
CA VAL A 84 -14.25 -2.23 -15.50
C VAL A 84 -14.15 -1.56 -16.87
N SER A 85 -13.35 -0.50 -16.99
CA SER A 85 -13.19 0.29 -18.21
C SER A 85 -12.68 -0.53 -19.40
N SER A 86 -11.77 -1.49 -19.19
CA SER A 86 -11.24 -2.29 -20.29
C SER A 86 -12.27 -3.26 -20.88
N GLU A 87 -13.20 -3.75 -20.06
CA GLU A 87 -14.32 -4.59 -20.51
C GLU A 87 -15.41 -3.77 -21.20
N LEU A 88 -15.63 -2.53 -20.76
CA LEU A 88 -16.50 -1.58 -21.44
C LEU A 88 -15.94 -1.21 -22.82
N GLU A 89 -14.64 -0.92 -22.91
CA GLU A 89 -13.96 -0.54 -24.15
C GLU A 89 -13.89 -1.69 -25.16
N SER A 90 -13.73 -2.93 -24.69
CA SER A 90 -13.68 -4.13 -25.54
C SER A 90 -15.06 -4.67 -25.95
N GLY A 91 -16.15 -4.11 -25.43
CA GLY A 91 -17.51 -4.60 -25.65
C GLY A 91 -17.83 -5.95 -24.98
N THR A 92 -16.85 -6.57 -24.31
CA THR A 92 -17.01 -7.88 -23.64
C THR A 92 -18.03 -7.83 -22.50
N ILE A 93 -18.32 -6.65 -21.96
CA ILE A 93 -19.33 -6.52 -20.90
C ILE A 93 -20.73 -6.92 -21.40
N LEU A 94 -21.04 -6.72 -22.69
CA LEU A 94 -22.35 -6.99 -23.29
C LEU A 94 -22.63 -8.50 -23.36
N THR A 95 -21.60 -9.33 -23.53
CA THR A 95 -21.78 -10.80 -23.51
C THR A 95 -22.01 -11.33 -22.11
N ILE A 96 -21.46 -10.69 -21.08
CA ILE A 96 -21.61 -11.08 -19.67
C ILE A 96 -22.98 -10.64 -19.11
N LEU A 97 -23.49 -9.48 -19.53
CA LEU A 97 -24.79 -8.92 -19.11
C LEU A 97 -26.02 -9.67 -19.66
N THR A 98 -25.84 -10.64 -20.56
CA THR A 98 -26.93 -11.54 -20.99
C THR A 98 -27.41 -12.47 -19.87
N LYS A 99 -26.62 -12.62 -18.79
CA LYS A 99 -27.02 -13.33 -17.57
C LYS A 99 -27.64 -12.35 -16.57
N PRO A 100 -28.70 -12.73 -15.82
CA PRO A 100 -29.37 -11.87 -14.85
C PRO A 100 -28.49 -11.68 -13.59
N ILE A 101 -27.35 -11.03 -13.73
CA ILE A 101 -26.41 -10.72 -12.66
C ILE A 101 -26.74 -9.31 -12.15
N LYS A 102 -27.04 -9.19 -10.85
CA LYS A 102 -27.24 -7.88 -10.22
C LYS A 102 -25.98 -7.03 -10.36
N ARG A 103 -26.11 -5.77 -10.77
CA ARG A 103 -24.99 -4.84 -10.98
C ARG A 103 -24.07 -4.71 -9.76
N CYS A 104 -24.63 -4.74 -8.55
CA CYS A 104 -23.88 -4.76 -7.29
C CYS A 104 -22.98 -6.00 -7.15
N GLU A 105 -23.46 -7.17 -7.58
CA GLU A 105 -22.70 -8.43 -7.49
C GLU A 105 -21.51 -8.47 -8.43
N TYR A 106 -21.63 -7.81 -9.58
CA TYR A 106 -20.54 -7.68 -10.55
C TYR A 106 -19.39 -6.83 -9.98
N ILE A 107 -19.70 -5.64 -9.46
CA ILE A 107 -18.68 -4.74 -8.88
C ILE A 107 -18.04 -5.34 -7.63
N LEU A 108 -18.85 -5.87 -6.71
CA LEU A 108 -18.33 -6.50 -5.50
C LEU A 108 -17.51 -7.75 -5.83
N GLY A 109 -17.95 -8.56 -6.80
CA GLY A 109 -17.20 -9.72 -7.27
C GLY A 109 -15.82 -9.34 -7.82
N LYS A 110 -15.74 -8.25 -8.60
CA LYS A 110 -14.48 -7.73 -9.13
C LYS A 110 -13.57 -7.16 -8.06
N TYR A 111 -14.13 -6.37 -7.14
CA TYR A 111 -13.38 -5.83 -6.01
C TYR A 111 -12.81 -6.98 -5.16
N LEU A 112 -13.63 -7.95 -4.77
CA LEU A 112 -13.18 -9.06 -3.93
C LEU A 112 -12.17 -9.96 -4.65
N GLY A 113 -12.37 -10.27 -5.93
CA GLY A 113 -11.43 -11.09 -6.70
C GLY A 113 -10.05 -10.44 -6.81
N THR A 114 -10.00 -9.13 -7.03
CA THR A 114 -8.75 -8.36 -7.08
C THR A 114 -8.16 -8.13 -5.69
N ALA A 115 -8.99 -7.88 -4.69
CA ALA A 115 -8.57 -7.73 -3.29
C ALA A 115 -7.88 -8.98 -2.76
N ILE A 116 -8.42 -10.19 -3.03
CA ILE A 116 -7.80 -11.45 -2.59
C ILE A 116 -6.38 -11.60 -3.17
N LEU A 117 -6.19 -11.28 -4.46
CA LEU A 117 -4.87 -11.32 -5.09
C LEU A 117 -3.90 -10.35 -4.44
N ILE A 118 -4.35 -9.12 -4.20
CA ILE A 118 -3.55 -8.08 -3.56
C ILE A 118 -3.19 -8.49 -2.13
N ILE A 119 -4.14 -9.01 -1.35
CA ILE A 119 -3.92 -9.50 0.02
C ILE A 119 -2.89 -10.62 0.04
N LEU A 120 -3.02 -11.61 -0.85
CA LEU A 120 -2.09 -12.73 -0.93
C LEU A 120 -0.68 -12.26 -1.31
N TYR A 121 -0.57 -11.36 -2.26
CA TYR A 121 0.69 -10.76 -2.66
C TYR A 121 1.33 -9.92 -1.53
N SER A 122 0.54 -9.09 -0.86
CA SER A 122 0.96 -8.33 0.33
C SER A 122 1.41 -9.25 1.46
N ALA A 123 0.73 -10.37 1.69
CA ALA A 123 1.12 -11.37 2.69
C ALA A 123 2.49 -11.97 2.39
N ILE A 124 2.70 -12.44 1.16
CA ILE A 124 3.99 -13.02 0.74
C ILE A 124 5.11 -11.99 0.92
N LEU A 125 4.91 -10.76 0.46
CA LEU A 125 5.91 -9.70 0.58
C LEU A 125 6.20 -9.33 2.03
N TYR A 126 5.17 -9.13 2.83
CA TYR A 126 5.31 -8.76 4.25
C TYR A 126 6.06 -9.83 5.03
N ILE A 127 5.71 -11.10 4.82
CA ILE A 127 6.38 -12.25 5.45
C ILE A 127 7.82 -12.35 4.97
N ALA A 128 8.09 -12.18 3.67
CA ALA A 128 9.44 -12.24 3.12
C ALA A 128 10.35 -11.18 3.75
N VAL A 129 9.88 -9.94 3.88
CA VAL A 129 10.63 -8.86 4.54
C VAL A 129 10.93 -9.21 6.00
N ILE A 130 9.93 -9.70 6.75
CA ILE A 130 10.13 -10.12 8.15
C ILE A 130 11.16 -11.25 8.25
N ILE A 131 11.06 -12.28 7.40
CA ILE A 131 12.00 -13.41 7.39
C ILE A 131 13.42 -12.89 7.14
N ILE A 132 13.62 -12.06 6.12
CA ILE A 132 14.95 -11.48 5.80
C ILE A 132 15.51 -10.69 6.99
N SER A 133 14.67 -9.91 7.67
CA SER A 133 15.10 -9.17 8.86
C SER A 133 15.48 -10.08 10.02
N THR A 134 14.69 -11.12 10.31
CA THR A 134 14.99 -12.09 11.39
C THR A 134 16.25 -12.90 11.14
N VAL A 135 16.45 -13.40 9.92
CA VAL A 135 17.66 -14.17 9.54
C VAL A 135 18.93 -13.34 9.70
N SER A 136 18.82 -12.02 9.54
CA SER A 136 19.95 -11.08 9.62
C SER A 136 20.28 -10.64 11.05
N LYS A 137 19.72 -11.31 12.08
CA LYS A 137 19.90 -11.00 13.52
C LYS A 137 19.50 -9.58 13.94
N ILE A 138 18.68 -8.93 13.13
CA ILE A 138 18.00 -7.68 13.45
C ILE A 138 16.65 -8.12 13.97
N SER A 139 16.58 -8.47 15.26
CA SER A 139 15.42 -9.15 15.84
C SER A 139 14.20 -8.25 15.95
N ILE A 140 13.52 -8.00 14.82
CA ILE A 140 12.22 -7.31 14.79
C ILE A 140 11.20 -8.10 15.63
N VAL A 141 11.26 -9.43 15.61
CA VAL A 141 10.28 -10.27 16.31
C VAL A 141 10.47 -10.24 17.84
N GLU A 142 11.71 -10.24 18.33
CA GLU A 142 11.99 -10.18 19.78
C GLU A 142 11.82 -8.77 20.35
N THR A 143 11.99 -7.74 19.52
CA THR A 143 11.96 -6.33 19.96
C THR A 143 10.55 -5.72 19.93
N PHE A 144 9.67 -6.14 19.01
CA PHE A 144 8.39 -5.45 18.77
C PHE A 144 7.13 -6.26 19.15
N GLY A 145 7.24 -7.59 19.30
CA GLY A 145 6.15 -8.47 19.71
C GLY A 145 5.17 -8.84 18.59
N VAL A 146 4.64 -10.07 18.66
CA VAL A 146 3.76 -10.66 17.63
C VAL A 146 2.50 -9.82 17.39
N ALA A 147 1.94 -9.21 18.44
CA ALA A 147 0.74 -8.38 18.33
C ALA A 147 0.97 -7.11 17.49
N ALA A 148 2.15 -6.51 17.54
CA ALA A 148 2.49 -5.34 16.74
C ALA A 148 2.63 -5.69 15.26
N LEU A 149 3.24 -6.84 14.95
CA LEU A 149 3.37 -7.34 13.57
C LEU A 149 2.02 -7.67 12.95
N VAL A 150 1.11 -8.29 13.71
CA VAL A 150 -0.26 -8.56 13.22
C VAL A 150 -1.00 -7.25 12.93
N LYS A 151 -0.91 -6.25 13.82
CA LYS A 151 -1.51 -4.92 13.56
C LYS A 151 -0.86 -4.22 12.37
N GLY A 152 0.46 -4.30 12.24
CA GLY A 152 1.21 -3.77 11.11
C GLY A 152 0.75 -4.38 9.79
N PHE A 153 0.57 -5.70 9.75
CA PHE A 153 0.06 -6.41 8.59
C PHE A 153 -1.34 -5.93 8.16
N LEU A 154 -2.24 -5.67 9.12
CA LEU A 154 -3.57 -5.13 8.81
C LEU A 154 -3.49 -3.76 8.14
N PHE A 155 -2.64 -2.86 8.62
CA PHE A 155 -2.42 -1.56 7.97
C PHE A 155 -1.73 -1.72 6.60
N PHE A 156 -0.81 -2.66 6.46
CA PHE A 156 -0.13 -2.94 5.20
C PHE A 156 -1.08 -3.41 4.11
N ILE A 157 -2.11 -4.20 4.46
CA ILE A 157 -3.18 -4.60 3.54
C ILE A 157 -4.16 -3.45 3.28
N LEU A 158 -4.45 -2.63 4.29
CA LEU A 158 -5.43 -1.54 4.16
C LEU A 158 -5.02 -0.54 3.07
N GLN A 159 -3.73 -0.22 2.97
CA GLN A 159 -3.19 0.72 1.98
C GLN A 159 -3.58 0.34 0.54
N PRO A 160 -3.21 -0.83 -0.01
CA PRO A 160 -3.60 -1.18 -1.37
C PRO A 160 -5.10 -1.43 -1.54
N LEU A 161 -5.83 -1.89 -0.51
CA LEU A 161 -7.29 -2.02 -0.61
C LEU A 161 -8.00 -0.67 -0.82
N THR A 162 -7.47 0.40 -0.22
CA THR A 162 -7.99 1.76 -0.42
C THR A 162 -7.68 2.29 -1.82
N ILE A 163 -6.47 2.01 -2.35
CA ILE A 163 -6.10 2.33 -3.74
C ILE A 163 -7.02 1.60 -4.71
N LEU A 164 -7.25 0.31 -4.49
CA LEU A 164 -8.15 -0.52 -5.29
C LEU A 164 -9.58 0.04 -5.33
N ALA A 165 -10.11 0.48 -4.18
CA ALA A 165 -11.46 1.04 -4.10
C ALA A 165 -11.60 2.31 -4.94
N LEU A 166 -10.60 3.21 -4.86
CA LEU A 166 -10.56 4.44 -5.64
C LEU A 166 -10.41 4.15 -7.14
N ALA A 167 -9.52 3.22 -7.50
CA ALA A 167 -9.27 2.84 -8.89
C ALA A 167 -10.48 2.15 -9.54
N LEU A 168 -11.21 1.34 -8.77
CA LEU A 168 -12.46 0.74 -9.21
C LEU A 168 -13.50 1.82 -9.52
N TYR A 169 -13.67 2.79 -8.62
CA TYR A 169 -14.57 3.93 -8.84
C TYR A 169 -14.19 4.70 -10.10
N GLY A 170 -12.91 5.05 -10.25
CA GLY A 170 -12.43 5.74 -11.44
C GLY A 170 -12.62 4.92 -12.72
N SER A 171 -12.47 3.59 -12.67
CA SER A 171 -12.68 2.67 -13.80
C SER A 171 -14.15 2.62 -14.25
N THR A 172 -15.11 2.93 -13.38
CA THR A 172 -16.53 3.04 -13.78
C THR A 172 -16.83 4.36 -14.50
N LYS A 173 -16.09 5.43 -14.25
CA LYS A 173 -16.34 6.77 -14.81
C LYS A 173 -15.49 7.08 -16.03
N PHE A 174 -14.22 6.72 -16.01
CA PHE A 174 -13.22 7.15 -16.97
C PHE A 174 -12.78 6.00 -17.88
N LYS A 175 -12.20 6.35 -19.03
CA LYS A 175 -11.47 5.42 -19.89
C LYS A 175 -10.26 4.85 -19.14
N THR A 176 -9.79 3.68 -19.56
CA THR A 176 -8.69 2.95 -18.91
C THR A 176 -7.45 3.84 -18.73
N LEU A 177 -7.02 4.54 -19.79
CA LEU A 177 -5.85 5.42 -19.74
C LEU A 177 -6.03 6.59 -18.74
N ASN A 178 -7.17 7.27 -18.79
CA ASN A 178 -7.47 8.42 -17.93
C ASN A 178 -7.56 8.02 -16.46
N ASN A 179 -8.18 6.86 -16.17
CA ASN A 179 -8.22 6.32 -14.82
C ASN A 179 -6.80 6.05 -14.30
N GLY A 180 -5.91 5.51 -15.14
CA GLY A 180 -4.51 5.29 -14.79
C GLY A 180 -3.78 6.54 -14.36
N ILE A 181 -3.87 7.59 -15.18
CA ILE A 181 -3.23 8.88 -14.89
C ILE A 181 -3.77 9.45 -13.57
N LEU A 182 -5.09 9.40 -13.35
CA LEU A 182 -5.73 9.95 -12.16
C LEU A 182 -5.27 9.24 -10.88
N ILE A 183 -5.27 7.91 -10.86
CA ILE A 183 -4.88 7.15 -9.66
C ILE A 183 -3.40 7.34 -9.34
N ILE A 184 -2.55 7.36 -10.35
CA ILE A 184 -1.11 7.63 -10.17
C ILE A 184 -0.90 9.05 -9.64
N ALA A 185 -1.60 10.06 -10.18
CA ALA A 185 -1.50 11.44 -9.72
C ALA A 185 -1.93 11.58 -8.25
N ILE A 186 -3.05 10.97 -7.85
CA ILE A 186 -3.51 10.98 -6.45
C ILE A 186 -2.51 10.25 -5.54
N TYR A 187 -1.94 9.13 -5.98
CA TYR A 187 -0.91 8.42 -5.23
C TYR A 187 0.32 9.30 -4.98
N ILE A 188 0.85 9.93 -6.05
CA ILE A 188 2.00 10.84 -5.96
C ILE A 188 1.68 12.03 -5.04
N LEU A 189 0.50 12.65 -5.18
CA LEU A 189 0.06 13.74 -4.30
C LEU A 189 0.07 13.35 -2.82
N GLY A 190 -0.40 12.13 -2.51
CA GLY A 190 -0.36 11.62 -1.13
C GLY A 190 1.06 11.42 -0.62
N THR A 191 1.95 10.87 -1.45
CA THR A 191 3.36 10.70 -1.05
C THR A 191 4.06 12.04 -0.81
N ILE A 192 3.83 13.03 -1.68
CA ILE A 192 4.37 14.39 -1.50
C ILE A 192 3.77 15.03 -0.25
N GLY A 193 2.45 14.88 -0.04
CA GLY A 193 1.74 15.36 1.14
C GLY A 193 2.34 14.83 2.44
N GLY A 194 2.62 13.53 2.50
CA GLY A 194 3.26 12.91 3.66
C GLY A 194 4.67 13.43 3.91
N VAL A 195 5.48 13.61 2.86
CA VAL A 195 6.82 14.19 2.99
C VAL A 195 6.74 15.64 3.50
N ILE A 196 5.81 16.44 2.99
CA ILE A 196 5.59 17.82 3.43
C ILE A 196 5.12 17.87 4.89
N GLU A 197 4.21 16.98 5.29
CA GLU A 197 3.72 16.87 6.67
C GLU A 197 4.89 16.64 7.63
N GLN A 198 5.77 15.71 7.27
CA GLN A 198 6.94 15.35 8.06
C GLN A 198 8.04 16.42 8.04
N ALA A 199 8.24 17.10 6.91
CA ALA A 199 9.15 18.24 6.83
C ALA A 199 8.67 19.43 7.68
N GLY A 200 7.36 19.67 7.72
CA GLY A 200 6.75 20.67 8.61
C GLY A 200 6.94 20.34 10.08
N ALA A 201 6.78 19.07 10.45
CA ALA A 201 7.04 18.60 11.81
C ALA A 201 8.52 18.76 12.21
N PHE A 202 9.44 18.45 11.30
CA PHE A 202 10.88 18.58 11.51
C PHE A 202 11.30 20.05 11.72
N THR A 203 10.73 20.97 10.95
CA THR A 203 11.03 22.41 11.01
C THR A 203 10.19 23.17 12.04
N ASN A 204 9.32 22.48 12.80
CA ASN A 204 8.30 23.06 13.68
C ASN A 204 7.42 24.12 12.98
N ASN A 205 7.16 23.96 11.67
CA ASN A 205 6.37 24.87 10.86
C ASN A 205 4.94 24.32 10.66
N ALA A 206 3.99 24.89 11.39
CA ALA A 206 2.58 24.46 11.40
C ALA A 206 1.88 24.60 10.02
N SER A 207 2.31 25.55 9.19
CA SER A 207 1.72 25.75 7.86
C SER A 207 2.05 24.58 6.93
N LEU A 208 3.31 24.13 6.96
CA LEU A 208 3.76 22.97 6.18
C LEU A 208 3.07 21.68 6.65
N SER A 209 2.97 21.46 7.97
CA SER A 209 2.28 20.29 8.48
C SER A 209 0.79 20.28 8.11
N THR A 210 0.12 21.43 8.16
CA THR A 210 -1.29 21.57 7.77
C THR A 210 -1.52 21.26 6.29
N ILE A 211 -0.66 21.77 5.40
CA ILE A 211 -0.73 21.46 3.96
C ILE A 211 -0.54 19.95 3.72
N GLY A 212 0.39 19.33 4.45
CA GLY A 212 0.61 17.89 4.42
C GLY A 212 -0.63 17.10 4.85
N ILE A 213 -1.29 17.51 5.94
CA ILE A 213 -2.53 16.90 6.43
C ILE A 213 -3.67 17.03 5.41
N ILE A 214 -3.81 18.19 4.74
CA ILE A 214 -4.83 18.39 3.70
C ILE A 214 -4.60 17.43 2.52
N SER A 215 -3.35 17.27 2.08
CA SER A 215 -3.02 16.31 1.01
C SER A 215 -3.31 14.87 1.45
N SER A 216 -2.96 14.52 2.69
CA SER A 216 -3.25 13.24 3.34
C SER A 216 -4.76 12.92 3.40
N LEU A 217 -5.64 13.93 3.50
CA LEU A 217 -7.10 13.73 3.41
C LEU A 217 -7.54 13.35 1.99
N ILE A 218 -6.93 13.94 0.97
CA ILE A 218 -7.25 13.62 -0.44
C ILE A 218 -6.73 12.22 -0.80
N SER A 219 -5.51 11.90 -0.35
CA SER A 219 -4.79 10.67 -0.65
C SER A 219 -4.26 10.02 0.63
N PRO A 220 -5.07 9.17 1.29
CA PRO A 220 -4.72 8.61 2.59
C PRO A 220 -3.68 7.48 2.54
N PHE A 221 -3.08 7.19 1.38
CA PHE A 221 -2.25 6.01 1.18
C PHE A 221 -0.94 6.06 1.98
N GLU A 222 -0.24 7.20 1.95
CA GLU A 222 1.03 7.35 2.66
C GLU A 222 0.80 7.40 4.17
N VAL A 223 -0.30 8.00 4.64
CA VAL A 223 -0.68 8.03 6.06
C VAL A 223 -0.86 6.64 6.66
N ILE A 224 -1.47 5.71 5.90
CA ILE A 224 -1.63 4.32 6.33
C ILE A 224 -0.26 3.65 6.51
N TYR A 225 0.66 3.91 5.58
CA TYR A 225 2.03 3.43 5.69
C TYR A 225 2.75 3.99 6.92
N ARG A 226 2.67 5.31 7.17
CA ARG A 226 3.24 5.92 8.38
C ARG A 226 2.65 5.32 9.64
N LYS A 227 1.33 5.05 9.65
CA LYS A 227 0.67 4.41 10.77
C LYS A 227 1.18 2.98 10.98
N MET A 228 1.33 2.20 9.92
CA MET A 228 1.92 0.86 9.99
C MET A 228 3.29 0.90 10.66
N ILE A 229 4.21 1.74 10.17
CA ILE A 229 5.55 1.87 10.74
C ILE A 229 5.49 2.29 12.20
N SER A 230 4.67 3.28 12.56
CA SER A 230 4.52 3.70 13.96
C SER A 230 4.04 2.59 14.90
N THR A 231 3.29 1.61 14.38
CA THR A 231 2.77 0.48 15.18
C THR A 231 3.74 -0.68 15.26
N ILE A 232 4.50 -0.95 14.21
CA ILE A 232 5.53 -1.99 14.20
C ILE A 232 6.74 -1.51 15.03
N PHE A 233 7.17 -0.27 14.84
CA PHE A 233 8.43 0.26 15.37
C PHE A 233 8.24 1.13 16.62
N THR A 234 7.24 0.83 17.46
CA THR A 234 6.86 1.64 18.63
C THR A 234 8.01 1.94 19.60
N SER A 235 8.97 1.02 19.76
CA SER A 235 10.12 1.21 20.66
C SER A 235 11.18 2.18 20.12
N LEU A 236 11.15 2.53 18.83
CA LEU A 236 12.06 3.49 18.19
C LEU A 236 11.50 4.92 18.18
N GLY A 237 10.34 5.14 18.81
CA GLY A 237 9.65 6.42 18.80
C GLY A 237 8.92 6.70 17.48
N SER A 238 8.51 7.95 17.32
CA SER A 238 7.71 8.40 16.18
C SER A 238 8.60 8.50 14.93
N PHE A 239 8.29 7.75 13.87
CA PHE A 239 9.07 7.76 12.62
C PHE A 239 8.69 8.92 11.68
N ASN A 240 9.69 9.57 11.06
CA ASN A 240 9.53 10.33 9.81
C ASN A 240 10.41 9.79 8.67
N PHE A 241 9.99 10.05 7.43
CA PHE A 241 10.77 9.73 6.22
C PHE A 241 12.23 10.22 6.31
N VAL A 242 12.45 11.36 6.97
CA VAL A 242 13.76 12.02 7.17
C VAL A 242 14.69 11.21 8.10
N MET A 243 14.17 10.55 9.13
CA MET A 243 14.89 9.60 9.98
C MET A 243 15.32 8.37 9.21
N GLY A 244 14.56 7.97 8.17
CA GLY A 244 14.96 6.97 7.18
C GLY A 244 16.31 7.27 6.49
N PHE A 245 16.73 8.54 6.49
CA PHE A 245 18.02 9.01 5.96
C PHE A 245 19.04 9.35 7.06
N GLY A 246 18.79 8.92 8.30
CA GLY A 246 19.71 9.14 9.44
C GLY A 246 19.65 10.55 10.05
N MET A 247 18.61 11.32 9.76
CA MET A 247 18.42 12.66 10.34
C MET A 247 17.46 12.64 11.54
N PRO A 248 17.89 13.02 12.76
CA PRO A 248 17.04 13.05 13.95
C PRO A 248 16.09 14.25 13.93
N GLY A 249 14.81 14.06 14.30
CA GLY A 249 13.86 15.17 14.45
C GLY A 249 12.44 14.77 14.85
N ASN A 250 11.59 15.76 15.07
CA ASN A 250 10.19 15.53 15.41
C ASN A 250 9.42 14.94 14.21
N SER A 251 8.44 14.10 14.50
CA SER A 251 7.58 13.48 13.48
C SER A 251 6.13 13.47 13.93
N THR A 252 5.24 13.41 12.95
CA THR A 252 3.80 13.32 13.18
C THR A 252 3.38 11.86 13.14
N THR A 253 2.78 11.38 14.22
CA THR A 253 2.12 10.08 14.25
C THR A 253 0.67 10.23 13.81
N PRO A 254 0.19 9.48 12.80
CA PRO A 254 -1.20 9.55 12.40
C PRO A 254 -2.17 9.18 13.53
N SER A 255 -3.21 9.99 13.70
CA SER A 255 -4.23 9.79 14.74
C SER A 255 -5.11 8.57 14.48
N ALA A 256 -5.74 8.04 15.52
CA ALA A 256 -6.72 6.96 15.38
C ALA A 256 -7.92 7.37 14.51
N TRP A 257 -8.34 8.64 14.60
CA TRP A 257 -9.42 9.21 13.79
C TRP A 257 -9.12 9.19 12.29
N MET A 258 -7.86 9.38 11.91
CA MET A 258 -7.45 9.29 10.51
C MET A 258 -7.63 7.87 9.95
N MET A 259 -7.46 6.83 10.77
CA MET A 259 -7.72 5.44 10.35
C MET A 259 -9.21 5.15 10.19
N VAL A 260 -10.05 5.77 11.03
CA VAL A 260 -11.51 5.73 10.85
C VAL A 260 -11.90 6.40 9.53
N TYR A 261 -11.31 7.57 9.24
CA TYR A 261 -11.50 8.26 7.96
C TYR A 261 -11.10 7.38 6.76
N VAL A 262 -9.94 6.71 6.81
CA VAL A 262 -9.50 5.77 5.77
C VAL A 262 -10.52 4.64 5.55
N SER A 263 -11.06 4.10 6.64
CA SER A 263 -12.05 3.02 6.57
C SER A 263 -13.35 3.49 5.92
N VAL A 264 -13.81 4.70 6.28
CA VAL A 264 -14.97 5.36 5.66
C VAL A 264 -14.69 5.66 4.18
N TYR A 265 -13.50 6.15 3.85
CA TYR A 265 -13.06 6.43 2.47
C TYR A 265 -13.15 5.16 1.62
N LEU A 266 -12.62 4.03 2.09
CA LEU A 266 -12.69 2.74 1.41
C LEU A 266 -14.15 2.35 1.10
N VAL A 267 -15.02 2.34 2.12
CA VAL A 267 -16.42 1.94 1.97
C VAL A 267 -17.17 2.89 1.04
N PHE A 268 -16.92 4.20 1.17
CA PHE A 268 -17.52 5.24 0.36
C PHE A 268 -17.22 5.05 -1.14
N PHE A 269 -15.96 4.79 -1.52
CA PHE A 269 -15.61 4.60 -2.93
C PHE A 269 -16.16 3.30 -3.52
N ILE A 270 -16.23 2.22 -2.73
CA ILE A 270 -16.92 0.99 -3.17
C ILE A 270 -18.40 1.28 -3.42
N PHE A 271 -19.08 1.95 -2.50
CA PHE A 271 -20.49 2.29 -2.64
C PHE A 271 -20.76 3.24 -3.81
N MET A 272 -19.90 4.24 -4.01
CA MET A 272 -19.99 5.14 -5.16
C MET A 272 -19.75 4.42 -6.48
N SER A 273 -18.85 3.44 -6.53
CA SER A 273 -18.64 2.60 -7.72
C SER A 273 -19.93 1.89 -8.12
N ILE A 274 -20.64 1.32 -7.14
CA ILE A 274 -21.93 0.64 -7.34
C ILE A 274 -22.96 1.62 -7.91
N LYS A 275 -23.16 2.77 -7.25
CA LYS A 275 -24.15 3.78 -7.68
C LYS A 275 -23.91 4.32 -9.08
N VAL A 276 -22.65 4.56 -9.45
CA VAL A 276 -22.30 5.11 -10.77
C VAL A 276 -22.55 4.09 -11.87
N PHE A 277 -22.19 2.84 -11.63
CA PHE A 277 -22.42 1.77 -12.60
C PHE A 277 -23.90 1.41 -12.76
N ASP A 278 -24.70 1.58 -11.70
CA ASP A 278 -26.15 1.38 -11.77
C ASP A 278 -26.85 2.43 -12.65
N LYS A 279 -26.34 3.66 -12.67
CA LYS A 279 -26.85 4.75 -13.52
C LYS A 279 -26.33 4.74 -14.95
N LYS A 280 -25.35 3.89 -15.27
CA LYS A 280 -24.76 3.83 -16.61
C LYS A 280 -25.69 3.00 -17.50
N ASP A 281 -26.26 3.63 -18.52
CA ASP A 281 -26.97 2.89 -19.56
C ASP A 281 -25.94 2.11 -20.38
N ILE A 282 -26.05 0.80 -20.31
CA ILE A 282 -25.26 -0.14 -21.09
C ILE A 282 -26.18 -0.56 -22.24
N GLY A 283 -26.39 0.37 -23.17
CA GLY A 283 -27.30 0.27 -24.31
C GLY A 283 -26.95 1.30 -25.36
#